data_AF-A0A441I3E2-F1
#
_entry.id   AF-A0A441I3E2-F1
#
_cell.length_a   1.000
_cell.length_b   1.000
_cell.length_c   1.000
_cell.angle_alpha   90.00
_cell.angle_beta   90.00
_cell.angle_gamma   90.00
#
_symmetry.space_group_name_H-M   'P 1'
#
loop_
_entity.id
_entity.type
_entity.pdbx_description
1 polymer ?
#
loop_
_entity_poly.entity_id
_entity_poly.type
_entity_poly.pdbx_seq_one_letter_code
_entity_poly.pdbx_strand_id
1 'polypeptide(L)'
;MSCCPTCGRETAQQPIEALAGMPLPNVLRTITNALVKAYPEPMSRDDLIAAIYRGSKRPASATKALRVQLTRLRDKLAVRGWTVSKSVAGAGNVAEYRLEARPNIHV
;
A
#
# COMPACT_ATOMS: atom_id res chain seq x y z
N MET A 1 -11.29 -5.04 -18.52
CA MET A 1 -10.96 -6.46 -18.64
C MET A 1 -9.46 -6.68 -18.69
N SER A 2 -8.77 -6.42 -17.58
CA SER A 2 -7.38 -6.86 -17.42
C SER A 2 -7.42 -8.32 -16.99
N CYS A 3 -7.32 -9.19 -17.99
CA CYS A 3 -7.17 -10.61 -17.79
C CYS A 3 -5.77 -10.90 -17.23
N CYS A 4 -5.70 -11.80 -16.25
CA CYS A 4 -4.43 -12.36 -15.81
C CYS A 4 -3.74 -13.04 -17.01
N PRO A 5 -2.48 -12.69 -17.37
CA PRO A 5 -1.82 -13.22 -18.56
C PRO A 5 -1.51 -14.72 -18.47
N THR A 6 -1.68 -15.33 -17.28
CA THR A 6 -1.50 -16.77 -17.06
C THR A 6 -2.79 -17.58 -17.22
N CYS A 7 -3.98 -16.98 -17.06
CA CYS A 7 -5.24 -17.74 -17.02
C CYS A 7 -6.45 -17.06 -17.68
N GLY A 8 -6.31 -15.86 -18.23
CA GLY A 8 -7.38 -15.20 -18.99
C GLY A 8 -8.58 -14.74 -18.14
N ARG A 9 -8.56 -14.92 -16.80
CA ARG A 9 -9.65 -14.48 -15.92
C ARG A 9 -9.49 -13.01 -15.55
N GLU A 10 -10.62 -12.31 -15.41
CA GLU A 10 -10.64 -11.00 -14.76
C GLU A 10 -9.91 -11.11 -13.42
N THR A 11 -9.03 -10.16 -13.14
CA THR A 11 -8.28 -10.15 -11.87
C THR A 11 -9.28 -9.92 -10.73
N ALA A 12 -9.90 -11.00 -10.25
CA ALA A 12 -10.86 -10.93 -9.16
C ALA A 12 -10.15 -10.33 -7.96
N GLN A 13 -10.69 -9.24 -7.44
CA GLN A 13 -10.16 -8.58 -6.26
C GLN A 13 -10.07 -9.62 -5.14
N GLN A 14 -8.85 -9.86 -4.65
CA GLN A 14 -8.68 -10.82 -3.57
C GLN A 14 -9.26 -10.25 -2.26
N PRO A 15 -9.70 -11.10 -1.32
CA PRO A 15 -10.05 -10.64 0.03
C PRO A 15 -8.90 -9.84 0.66
N ILE A 16 -9.21 -8.82 1.44
CA ILE A 16 -8.18 -7.92 2.01
C ILE A 16 -7.22 -8.68 2.93
N GLU A 17 -7.70 -9.73 3.59
CA GLU A 17 -6.93 -10.62 4.46
C GLU A 17 -5.86 -11.37 3.68
N ALA A 18 -6.09 -11.66 2.39
CA ALA A 18 -5.11 -12.31 1.53
C ALA A 18 -3.86 -11.44 1.29
N LEU A 19 -3.97 -10.12 1.49
CA LEU A 19 -2.83 -9.20 1.35
C LEU A 19 -1.79 -9.40 2.45
N ALA A 20 -2.21 -9.75 3.66
CA ALA A 20 -1.31 -9.99 4.80
C ALA A 20 -0.46 -11.26 4.62
N GLY A 21 -0.97 -12.25 3.88
CA GLY A 21 -0.28 -13.50 3.57
C GLY A 21 0.74 -13.42 2.43
N MET A 22 0.89 -12.26 1.79
CA MET A 22 1.77 -12.14 0.63
C MET A 22 3.27 -12.23 1.00
N PRO A 23 4.09 -12.88 0.17
CA PRO A 23 5.55 -12.86 0.33
C PRO A 23 6.10 -11.47 0.01
N LEU A 24 6.15 -10.61 1.04
CA LEU A 24 6.67 -9.27 0.98
C LEU A 24 7.95 -9.13 1.82
N PRO A 25 8.93 -8.31 1.38
CA PRO A 25 10.02 -7.84 2.22
C PRO A 25 9.51 -7.17 3.50
N ASN A 26 10.27 -7.27 4.61
CA ASN A 26 9.84 -6.83 5.94
C ASN A 26 9.16 -5.45 5.96
N VAL A 27 9.77 -4.43 5.34
CA VAL A 27 9.19 -3.07 5.33
C VAL A 27 7.85 -3.01 4.60
N LEU A 28 7.74 -3.66 3.44
CA LEU A 28 6.49 -3.69 2.66
C LEU A 28 5.41 -4.49 3.40
N ARG A 29 5.80 -5.59 4.08
CA ARG A 29 4.90 -6.39 4.92
C ARG A 29 4.38 -5.57 6.10
N THR A 30 5.25 -4.83 6.79
CA THR A 30 4.85 -3.96 7.90
C THR A 30 3.84 -2.91 7.45
N ILE A 31 4.09 -2.24 6.31
CA ILE A 31 3.16 -1.25 5.76
C ILE A 31 1.82 -1.92 5.40
N THR A 32 1.87 -3.07 4.72
CA THR A 32 0.66 -3.79 4.30
C THR A 32 -0.18 -4.21 5.51
N ASN A 33 0.44 -4.82 6.52
CA ASN A 33 -0.24 -5.26 7.73
C ASN A 33 -0.83 -4.08 8.51
N ALA A 34 -0.13 -2.95 8.57
CA ALA A 34 -0.66 -1.73 9.19
C ALA A 34 -1.93 -1.24 8.47
N LEU A 35 -1.88 -1.16 7.14
CA LEU A 35 -3.02 -0.72 6.33
C LEU A 35 -4.19 -1.71 6.35
N VAL A 36 -3.93 -3.03 6.33
CA VAL A 36 -4.98 -4.06 6.45
C VAL A 36 -5.65 -3.98 7.82
N LYS A 37 -4.88 -3.76 8.89
CA LYS A 37 -5.43 -3.60 10.25
C LYS A 37 -6.26 -2.32 10.41
N ALA A 38 -5.88 -1.25 9.72
CA ALA A 38 -6.60 0.02 9.78
C ALA A 38 -7.84 0.05 8.87
N TYR A 39 -7.94 -0.83 7.88
CA TYR A 39 -9.03 -0.81 6.91
C TYR A 39 -10.42 -0.89 7.57
N PRO A 40 -11.41 -0.07 7.14
CA PRO A 40 -11.40 0.83 5.97
C PRO A 40 -10.79 2.23 6.20
N GLU A 41 -10.28 2.52 7.40
CA GLU A 41 -9.78 3.85 7.78
C GLU A 41 -8.44 4.20 7.11
N PRO A 42 -8.19 5.49 6.84
CA PRO A 42 -6.89 5.97 6.40
C PRO A 42 -5.87 5.96 7.54
N MET A 43 -4.59 5.80 7.17
CA MET A 43 -3.46 6.00 8.06
C MET A 43 -2.67 7.23 7.66
N SER A 44 -2.22 8.00 8.67
CA SER A 44 -1.33 9.12 8.42
C SER A 44 0.05 8.65 7.99
N ARG A 45 0.75 9.52 7.27
CA ARG A 45 2.17 9.32 6.92
C ARG A 45 3.03 9.04 8.16
N ASP A 46 2.80 9.77 9.24
CA ASP A 46 3.62 9.66 10.44
C ASP A 46 3.37 8.34 11.18
N ASP A 47 2.13 7.83 11.18
CA ASP A 47 1.82 6.51 11.76
C ASP A 47 2.48 5.37 10.98
N LEU A 48 2.47 5.45 9.64
CA LEU A 48 3.18 4.48 8.80
C LEU A 48 4.69 4.52 9.03
N ILE A 49 5.27 5.72 9.17
CA ILE A 49 6.70 5.86 9.50
C ILE A 49 6.98 5.30 10.90
N ALA A 50 6.14 5.59 11.89
CA ALA A 50 6.26 5.08 13.24
C ALA A 50 6.15 3.54 13.28
N ALA A 51 5.31 2.94 12.43
CA ALA A 51 5.21 1.50 12.29
C ALA A 51 6.48 0.88 11.69
N ILE A 52 7.05 1.48 10.64
CA ILE A 52 8.28 0.98 9.99
C ILE A 52 9.49 1.03 10.93
N TYR A 53 9.63 2.13 11.66
CA TYR A 53 10.80 2.38 12.52
C TYR A 53 10.53 2.10 14.00
N ARG A 54 9.49 1.34 14.34
CA ARG A 54 9.17 0.98 15.73
C ARG A 54 10.40 0.34 16.40
N GLY A 55 10.89 0.96 17.47
CA GLY A 55 12.08 0.48 18.20
C GLY A 55 13.42 0.85 17.55
N SER A 56 13.44 1.74 16.55
CA SER A 56 14.66 2.21 15.88
C SER A 56 14.65 3.73 15.70
N LYS A 57 15.82 4.32 15.48
CA LYS A 57 15.94 5.76 15.25
C LYS A 57 15.33 6.13 13.88
N ARG A 58 14.32 6.99 13.88
CA ARG A 58 13.70 7.54 12.65
C ARG A 58 14.76 8.35 11.87
N PRO A 59 15.12 7.95 10.64
CA PRO A 59 16.06 8.73 9.83
C PRO A 59 15.40 10.01 9.28
N ALA A 60 16.19 11.05 9.03
CA ALA A 60 15.69 12.29 8.42
C ALA A 60 15.04 12.07 7.04
N SER A 61 15.48 11.02 6.33
CA SER A 61 14.96 10.62 5.02
C SER A 61 13.72 9.70 5.08
N ALA A 62 13.14 9.44 6.26
CA ALA A 62 12.03 8.49 6.45
C ALA A 62 10.84 8.75 5.51
N THR A 63 10.50 10.01 5.27
CA THR A 63 9.43 10.39 4.33
C THR A 63 9.73 10.00 2.89
N LYS A 64 10.98 10.21 2.44
CA LYS A 64 11.42 9.81 1.10
C LYS A 64 11.42 8.28 0.98
N ALA A 65 11.92 7.60 2.00
CA ALA A 65 11.92 6.14 2.07
C ALA A 65 10.49 5.58 1.99
N LEU A 66 9.54 6.11 2.77
CA LEU A 66 8.15 5.69 2.74
C LEU A 66 7.54 5.86 1.34
N ARG A 67 7.78 6.99 0.65
CA ARG A 67 7.28 7.20 -0.73
C ARG A 67 7.77 6.11 -1.68
N VAL A 68 9.05 5.76 -1.64
CA VAL A 68 9.62 4.68 -2.47
C VAL A 68 8.98 3.34 -2.14
N GLN A 69 8.80 3.03 -0.85
CA GLN A 69 8.16 1.78 -0.43
C GLN A 69 6.69 1.72 -0.86
N LEU A 70 5.94 2.82 -0.78
CA LEU A 70 4.57 2.90 -1.25
C LEU A 70 4.45 2.69 -2.77
N THR A 71 5.36 3.24 -3.57
CA THR A 71 5.41 2.97 -5.02
C THR A 71 5.59 1.48 -5.27
N ARG A 72 6.61 0.86 -4.66
CA ARG A 72 6.86 -0.58 -4.80
C ARG A 72 5.68 -1.44 -4.29
N LEU A 73 5.01 -0.98 -3.24
CA LEU A 73 3.84 -1.67 -2.70
C LEU A 73 2.67 -1.64 -3.70
N ARG A 74 2.39 -0.49 -4.32
CA ARG A 74 1.34 -0.37 -5.35
C ARG A 74 1.58 -1.32 -6.51
N ASP A 75 2.81 -1.46 -6.98
CA ASP A 75 3.15 -2.38 -8.08
C ASP A 75 2.87 -3.85 -7.70
N LYS A 76 3.08 -4.22 -6.43
CA LYS A 76 2.79 -5.57 -5.93
C LYS A 76 1.30 -5.80 -5.68
N LEU A 77 0.60 -4.82 -5.11
CA LEU A 77 -0.84 -4.89 -4.84
C LEU A 77 -1.67 -4.89 -6.13
N ALA A 78 -1.16 -4.22 -7.17
CA ALA A 78 -1.78 -4.15 -8.49
C ALA A 78 -2.15 -5.53 -9.05
N VAL A 79 -1.29 -6.53 -8.86
CA VAL A 79 -1.48 -7.92 -9.33
C VAL A 79 -2.64 -8.61 -8.61
N ARG A 80 -3.08 -8.09 -7.45
CA ARG A 80 -4.17 -8.64 -6.62
C ARG A 80 -5.46 -7.81 -6.71
N GLY A 81 -5.51 -6.80 -7.57
CA GLY A 81 -6.68 -5.90 -7.69
C GLY A 81 -6.75 -4.81 -6.63
N TRP A 82 -5.65 -4.54 -5.92
CA TRP A 82 -5.59 -3.53 -4.86
C TRP A 82 -4.58 -2.43 -5.18
N THR A 83 -4.73 -1.29 -4.52
CA THR A 83 -3.76 -0.21 -4.53
C THR A 83 -3.77 0.52 -3.18
N VAL A 84 -2.77 1.36 -2.95
CA VAL A 84 -2.81 2.35 -1.86
C VAL A 84 -3.16 3.70 -2.46
N SER A 85 -4.09 4.43 -1.83
CA SER A 85 -4.49 5.78 -2.26
C SER A 85 -3.27 6.67 -2.47
N LYS A 86 -3.34 7.56 -3.47
CA LYS A 86 -2.33 8.62 -3.63
C LYS A 86 -2.69 9.73 -2.65
N SER A 87 -1.77 10.07 -1.75
CA SER A 87 -1.95 11.22 -0.87
C SER A 87 -2.11 12.49 -1.70
N VAL A 88 -3.15 13.29 -1.45
CA VAL A 88 -3.26 14.65 -1.98
C VAL A 88 -2.26 15.52 -1.20
N ALA A 89 -1.01 15.56 -1.66
CA ALA A 89 0.03 16.37 -1.01
C ALA A 89 -0.08 17.82 -1.50
N GLY A 90 -0.47 18.73 -0.61
CA GLY A 90 -0.48 20.19 -0.82
C GLY A 90 0.03 20.93 0.41
N ALA A 91 0.27 22.24 0.30
CA ALA A 91 0.71 23.10 1.40
C ALA A 91 -0.41 23.26 2.45
N GLY A 92 -0.56 22.26 3.34
CA GLY A 92 -1.55 22.28 4.42
C GLY A 92 -2.21 20.93 4.70
N ASN A 93 -2.16 19.96 3.76
CA ASN A 93 -2.86 18.68 3.92
C ASN A 93 -1.95 17.59 4.49
N VAL A 94 -2.44 16.88 5.52
CA VAL A 94 -1.81 15.67 6.05
C VAL A 94 -1.90 14.58 4.99
N ALA A 95 -0.75 13.98 4.66
CA ALA A 95 -0.73 12.88 3.70
C ALA A 95 -1.30 11.62 4.36
N GLU A 96 -2.47 11.21 3.90
CA GLU A 96 -3.17 10.01 4.34
C GLU A 96 -3.13 8.91 3.27
N TYR A 97 -3.06 7.67 3.73
CA TYR A 97 -2.93 6.47 2.89
C TYR A 97 -3.94 5.42 3.34
N ARG A 98 -4.72 4.90 2.40
CA ARG A 98 -5.68 3.82 2.62
C ARG A 98 -5.59 2.76 1.53
N LEU A 99 -6.04 1.53 1.82
CA LEU A 99 -6.22 0.51 0.79
C LEU A 99 -7.46 0.82 -0.02
N GLU A 100 -7.33 0.73 -1.35
CA GLU A 100 -8.43 0.95 -2.29
C GLU A 100 -8.47 -0.21 -3.28
N ALA A 101 -9.69 -0.59 -3.68
CA ALA A 101 -9.88 -1.43 -4.84
C ALA A 101 -9.30 -0.70 -6.06
N ARG A 102 -8.47 -1.37 -6.85
CA ARG A 102 -7.93 -0.77 -8.08
C ARG A 102 -8.94 -0.97 -9.21
N PRO A 103 -9.59 0.08 -9.74
CA PRO A 103 -10.37 -0.07 -10.97
C PRO A 103 -9.41 -0.46 -12.11
N ASN A 104 -9.83 -1.40 -12.96
CA ASN A 104 -9.07 -1.85 -14.12
C ASN A 104 -8.85 -0.67 -15.09
N ILE A 105 -7.72 0.04 -14.98
CA ILE A 105 -7.33 1.07 -15.95
C ILE A 105 -6.68 0.35 -17.13
N HIS A 106 -7.43 0.23 -18.22
CA HIS A 106 -6.88 -0.05 -19.54
C HIS A 106 -6.06 1.16 -19.99
N VAL A 107 -4.77 0.95 -20.23
CA VAL A 107 -3.93 1.81 -21.07
C VAL A 107 -3.37 0.94 -22.17
#